data_AF-A0A940V928-F1
#
_entry.id   AF-A0A940V928-F1
#
_cell.length_a   1.000
_cell.length_b   1.000
_cell.length_c   1.000
_cell.angle_alpha   90.00
_cell.angle_beta   90.00
_cell.angle_gamma   90.00
#
_symmetry.space_group_name_H-M   'P 1'
#
loop_
_entity.id
_entity.type
_entity.pdbx_description
1 polymer ?
#
loop_
_entity_poly.entity_id
_entity_poly.type
_entity_poly.pdbx_seq_one_letter_code
_entity_poly.pdbx_strand_id
1 'polypeptide(L)'
;MRRMEWWDRRRVGLVLLSLLILVVPLVSSAASDEETLRNAALVLIPREILFFSAQAGQWTAVRLEAGERILQRGVDGNVAAAVTSQRAVGFSAALNVAQELRVSQEETLESFKVEGNIATFVTRRRAYGFSAFTGTWAVIDRFQLGK
;
A
#
# COMPACT_ATOMS: atom_id res chain seq x y z
N MET A 1 76.85 -13.74 -28.14
CA MET A 1 75.72 -13.41 -29.04
C MET A 1 74.58 -14.36 -28.68
N ARG A 2 73.34 -14.01 -28.29
CA ARG A 2 72.37 -12.92 -28.52
C ARG A 2 71.61 -12.71 -27.19
N ARG A 3 71.50 -11.53 -26.55
CA ARG A 3 70.66 -10.32 -26.77
C ARG A 3 69.14 -10.58 -26.83
N MET A 4 68.42 -9.86 -25.94
CA MET A 4 66.96 -9.60 -25.85
C MET A 4 66.11 -10.81 -25.40
N GLU A 5 65.11 -10.70 -24.52
CA GLU A 5 64.19 -9.58 -24.27
C GLU A 5 63.98 -9.33 -22.76
N TRP A 6 64.51 -8.19 -22.30
CA TRP A 6 63.86 -7.37 -21.30
C TRP A 6 62.61 -6.83 -22.00
N TRP A 7 61.39 -7.14 -21.57
CA TRP A 7 60.09 -6.50 -21.92
C TRP A 7 58.98 -7.53 -21.60
N ASP A 8 58.58 -7.69 -20.33
CA ASP A 8 57.15 -7.98 -20.02
C ASP A 8 56.74 -8.02 -18.54
N ARG A 9 57.57 -7.53 -17.61
CA ARG A 9 57.10 -7.37 -16.22
C ARG A 9 56.00 -6.32 -16.05
N ARG A 10 55.81 -5.42 -17.02
CA ARG A 10 54.80 -4.33 -16.95
C ARG A 10 53.44 -4.70 -17.54
N ARG A 11 53.33 -5.75 -18.37
CA ARG A 11 52.03 -6.17 -18.94
C ARG A 11 51.29 -7.15 -18.04
N VAL A 12 52.00 -7.98 -17.28
CA VAL A 12 51.38 -8.93 -16.32
C VAL A 12 50.70 -8.19 -15.15
N GLY A 13 51.27 -7.06 -14.70
CA GLY A 13 50.68 -6.25 -13.62
C GLY A 13 49.38 -5.54 -13.98
N LEU A 14 49.16 -5.21 -15.26
CA LEU A 14 47.96 -4.52 -15.72
C LEU A 14 46.77 -5.46 -15.94
N VAL A 15 47.01 -6.74 -16.26
CA VAL A 15 45.94 -7.74 -16.44
C VAL A 15 45.35 -8.18 -15.10
N LEU A 16 46.12 -8.14 -14.01
CA LEU A 16 45.61 -8.45 -12.67
C LEU A 16 44.83 -7.28 -12.04
N LEU A 17 45.08 -6.03 -12.47
CA LEU A 17 44.33 -4.86 -11.99
C LEU A 17 42.96 -4.72 -12.68
N SER A 18 42.82 -5.20 -13.92
CA SER A 18 41.53 -5.19 -14.63
C SER A 18 40.58 -6.32 -14.19
N LEU A 19 41.08 -7.38 -13.55
CA LEU A 19 40.22 -8.43 -12.98
C LEU A 19 39.59 -8.04 -11.62
N LEU A 20 40.13 -7.03 -10.94
CA LEU A 20 39.68 -6.60 -9.60
C LEU A 20 38.59 -5.51 -9.63
N ILE A 21 38.20 -5.03 -10.81
CA ILE A 21 37.12 -4.04 -11.00
C ILE A 21 35.77 -4.71 -11.33
N LEU A 22 35.72 -6.04 -11.47
CA LEU A 22 34.56 -6.77 -11.99
C LEU A 22 33.80 -7.64 -10.98
N VAL A 23 33.93 -7.36 -9.68
CA VAL A 23 33.07 -7.96 -8.64
C VAL A 23 32.67 -6.90 -7.61
N VAL A 24 32.03 -5.83 -8.09
CA VAL A 24 30.96 -5.24 -7.26
C VAL A 24 29.78 -6.16 -7.51
N PRO A 25 29.32 -7.00 -6.56
CA PRO A 25 27.98 -7.51 -6.67
C PRO A 25 27.10 -6.26 -6.63
N LEU A 26 26.57 -5.89 -7.78
CA LEU A 26 25.39 -5.06 -7.87
C LEU A 26 24.33 -5.91 -7.18
N VAL A 27 24.21 -5.79 -5.86
CA VAL A 27 23.01 -6.18 -5.13
C VAL A 27 21.96 -5.20 -5.64
N SER A 28 21.48 -5.46 -6.85
CA SER A 28 20.20 -4.96 -7.28
C SER A 28 19.26 -5.51 -6.23
N SER A 29 18.84 -4.66 -5.29
CA SER A 29 17.54 -4.86 -4.70
C SER A 29 16.59 -4.77 -5.89
N ALA A 30 16.32 -5.91 -6.53
CA ALA A 30 14.98 -6.17 -6.95
C ALA A 30 14.16 -6.08 -5.66
N ALA A 31 13.81 -4.86 -5.27
CA ALA A 31 12.50 -4.63 -4.72
C ALA A 31 11.61 -5.20 -5.81
N SER A 32 11.27 -6.48 -5.69
CA SER A 32 10.18 -7.04 -6.41
C SER A 32 9.04 -6.11 -6.05
N ASP A 33 8.67 -5.24 -6.99
CA ASP A 33 7.32 -4.72 -7.10
C ASP A 33 6.47 -5.99 -7.21
N GLU A 34 6.20 -6.62 -6.07
CA GLU A 34 5.16 -7.61 -5.92
C GLU A 34 3.91 -6.81 -6.22
N GLU A 35 3.56 -6.78 -7.51
CA GLU A 35 2.33 -6.20 -8.02
C GLU A 35 1.23 -6.88 -7.22
N THR A 36 0.83 -6.25 -6.13
CA THR A 36 -0.01 -6.87 -5.14
C THR A 36 -1.33 -7.04 -5.86
N LEU A 37 -1.64 -8.28 -6.24
CA LEU A 37 -2.81 -8.57 -7.05
C LEU A 37 -4.02 -7.94 -6.36
N ARG A 38 -4.65 -7.01 -7.08
CA ARG A 38 -5.85 -6.32 -6.58
C ARG A 38 -7.01 -7.30 -6.63
N ASN A 39 -7.29 -7.89 -5.47
CA ASN A 39 -8.39 -8.82 -5.25
C ASN A 39 -9.68 -8.08 -4.86
N ALA A 40 -9.60 -6.78 -4.64
CA ALA A 40 -10.74 -5.91 -4.40
C ALA A 40 -10.98 -4.98 -5.60
N ALA A 41 -12.26 -4.69 -5.88
CA ALA A 41 -12.65 -3.54 -6.70
C ALA A 41 -13.63 -2.64 -5.94
N LEU A 42 -13.64 -1.35 -6.26
CA LEU A 42 -14.54 -0.35 -5.72
C LEU A 42 -15.17 0.45 -6.86
N VAL A 43 -16.49 0.42 -6.96
CA VAL A 43 -17.28 1.20 -7.92
C VAL A 43 -18.25 2.09 -7.14
N LEU A 44 -18.38 3.35 -7.56
CA LEU A 44 -19.36 4.27 -7.02
C LEU A 44 -20.51 4.44 -8.00
N ILE A 45 -21.72 4.29 -7.50
CA ILE A 45 -22.96 4.62 -8.21
C ILE A 45 -23.79 5.57 -7.35
N PRO A 46 -24.86 6.19 -7.88
CA PRO A 46 -25.70 7.05 -7.08
C PRO A 46 -26.20 6.33 -5.82
N ARG A 47 -25.83 6.86 -4.66
CA ARG A 47 -26.21 6.39 -3.33
C ARG A 47 -25.68 5.01 -2.91
N GLU A 48 -24.75 4.41 -3.63
CA GLU A 48 -24.15 3.13 -3.22
C GLU A 48 -22.65 3.07 -3.51
N ILE A 49 -21.93 2.40 -2.61
CA ILE A 49 -20.57 1.93 -2.82
C ILE A 49 -20.66 0.43 -3.10
N LEU A 50 -20.18 0.02 -4.27
CA LEU A 50 -20.12 -1.39 -4.66
C LEU A 50 -18.69 -1.88 -4.51
N PHE A 51 -18.54 -2.96 -3.76
CA PHE A 51 -17.29 -3.67 -3.61
C PHE A 51 -17.37 -5.02 -4.32
N PHE A 52 -16.28 -5.44 -4.94
CA PHE A 52 -16.17 -6.78 -5.52
C PHE A 52 -15.01 -7.52 -4.87
N SER A 53 -15.24 -8.77 -4.46
CA SER A 53 -14.19 -9.70 -4.07
C SER A 53 -13.86 -10.62 -5.24
N ALA A 54 -12.64 -10.52 -5.77
CA ALA A 54 -12.16 -11.44 -6.80
C ALA A 54 -12.04 -12.88 -6.29
N GLN A 55 -11.72 -13.05 -5.00
CA GLN A 55 -11.58 -14.36 -4.38
C GLN A 55 -12.94 -15.05 -4.22
N ALA A 56 -13.97 -14.32 -3.75
CA ALA A 56 -15.30 -14.87 -3.59
C ALA A 56 -16.11 -14.87 -4.90
N GLY A 57 -15.73 -14.03 -5.87
CA GLY A 57 -16.51 -13.77 -7.08
C GLY A 57 -17.86 -13.11 -6.77
N GLN A 58 -17.93 -12.26 -5.73
CA GLN A 58 -19.18 -11.69 -5.21
C GLN A 58 -19.12 -10.17 -5.11
N TRP A 59 -20.29 -9.54 -5.29
CA TRP A 59 -20.51 -8.12 -5.04
C TRP A 59 -21.07 -7.89 -3.64
N THR A 60 -20.59 -6.86 -2.96
CA THR A 60 -21.11 -6.36 -1.69
C THR A 60 -21.46 -4.88 -1.86
N ALA A 61 -22.70 -4.51 -1.57
CA ALA A 61 -23.17 -3.13 -1.70
C ALA A 61 -23.33 -2.48 -0.32
N VAL A 62 -22.93 -1.21 -0.22
CA VAL A 62 -23.15 -0.36 0.96
C VAL A 62 -23.91 0.88 0.51
N ARG A 63 -25.07 1.14 1.14
CA ARG A 63 -25.91 2.30 0.83
C ARG A 63 -25.43 3.55 1.55
N LEU A 64 -25.42 4.66 0.82
CA LEU A 64 -25.18 6.00 1.35
C LEU A 64 -26.50 6.61 1.83
N GLU A 65 -26.43 7.30 2.96
CA GLU A 65 -27.53 8.08 3.51
C GLU A 65 -27.85 9.29 2.63
N ALA A 66 -29.05 9.85 2.83
CA ALA A 66 -29.44 11.07 2.13
C ALA A 66 -28.45 12.22 2.44
N GLY A 67 -27.88 12.80 1.40
CA GLY A 67 -26.90 13.89 1.52
C GLY A 67 -25.50 13.45 1.99
N GLU A 68 -25.27 12.15 2.19
CA GLU A 68 -23.93 11.63 2.48
C GLU A 68 -23.04 11.74 1.24
N ARG A 69 -21.84 12.31 1.42
CA ARG A 69 -20.87 12.54 0.33
C ARG A 69 -19.61 11.74 0.56
N ILE A 70 -19.09 11.12 -0.49
CA ILE A 70 -17.76 10.52 -0.47
C ILE A 70 -16.70 11.63 -0.43
N LEU A 71 -15.82 11.60 0.57
CA LEU A 71 -14.70 12.53 0.72
C LEU A 71 -13.43 11.97 0.10
N GLN A 72 -13.15 10.69 0.37
CA GLN A 72 -11.98 9.96 -0.13
C GLN A 72 -12.35 8.50 -0.40
N ARG A 73 -11.61 7.86 -1.31
CA ARG A 73 -11.77 6.44 -1.63
C ARG A 73 -10.48 5.84 -2.16
N GLY A 74 -10.29 4.55 -1.96
CA GLY A 74 -9.13 3.83 -2.47
C GLY A 74 -9.35 2.33 -2.47
N VAL A 75 -8.56 1.63 -3.26
CA VAL A 75 -8.55 0.18 -3.37
C VAL A 75 -7.14 -0.28 -3.67
N ASP A 76 -6.68 -1.30 -2.94
CA ASP A 76 -5.42 -1.97 -3.19
C ASP A 76 -5.41 -3.37 -2.57
N GLY A 77 -4.59 -4.29 -3.09
CA GLY A 77 -4.52 -5.67 -2.61
C GLY A 77 -5.89 -6.28 -2.28
N ASN A 78 -6.13 -6.60 -1.00
CA ASN A 78 -7.40 -7.16 -0.52
C ASN A 78 -8.32 -6.14 0.19
N VAL A 79 -8.00 -4.84 0.13
CA VAL A 79 -8.74 -3.80 0.83
C VAL A 79 -9.35 -2.80 -0.14
N ALA A 80 -10.58 -2.39 0.16
CA ALA A 80 -11.16 -1.19 -0.41
C ALA A 80 -11.73 -0.34 0.72
N ALA A 81 -11.64 0.98 0.61
CA ALA A 81 -12.17 1.86 1.63
C ALA A 81 -12.69 3.16 1.04
N ALA A 82 -13.69 3.73 1.70
CA ALA A 82 -14.20 5.06 1.45
C ALA A 82 -14.42 5.78 2.77
N VAL A 83 -14.02 7.05 2.83
CA VAL A 83 -14.39 7.96 3.91
C VAL A 83 -15.44 8.91 3.39
N THR A 84 -16.55 9.02 4.10
CA THR A 84 -17.69 9.87 3.76
C THR A 84 -17.81 11.03 4.74
N SER A 85 -18.76 11.93 4.51
CA SER A 85 -19.11 13.00 5.44
C SER A 85 -19.72 12.51 6.77
N GLN A 86 -19.97 11.21 6.94
CA GLN A 86 -20.62 10.66 8.13
C GLN A 86 -19.88 9.45 8.74
N ARG A 87 -19.18 8.67 7.91
CA ARG A 87 -18.56 7.41 8.34
C ARG A 87 -17.41 7.00 7.42
N ALA A 88 -16.58 6.08 7.90
CA ALA A 88 -15.68 5.32 7.08
C ALA A 88 -16.29 3.94 6.78
N VAL A 89 -16.11 3.46 5.56
CA VAL A 89 -16.51 2.13 5.12
C VAL A 89 -15.24 1.42 4.66
N GLY A 90 -14.93 0.29 5.27
CA GLY A 90 -13.81 -0.57 4.91
C GLY A 90 -14.34 -1.90 4.41
N PHE A 91 -13.74 -2.44 3.36
CA PHE A 91 -14.11 -3.72 2.77
C PHE A 91 -12.89 -4.63 2.73
N SER A 92 -13.06 -5.84 3.24
CA SER A 92 -12.12 -6.93 3.06
C SER A 92 -12.60 -7.82 1.93
N ALA A 93 -11.84 -7.88 0.83
CA ALA A 93 -12.10 -8.83 -0.24
C ALA A 93 -11.84 -10.27 0.21
N ALA A 94 -10.85 -10.48 1.07
CA ALA A 94 -10.47 -11.80 1.58
C ALA A 94 -11.58 -12.45 2.43
N LEU A 95 -12.29 -11.63 3.21
CA LEU A 95 -13.41 -12.08 4.05
C LEU A 95 -14.78 -11.82 3.41
N ASN A 96 -14.80 -11.12 2.28
CA ASN A 96 -16.00 -10.60 1.62
C ASN A 96 -16.96 -9.89 2.61
N VAL A 97 -16.41 -8.99 3.43
CA VAL A 97 -17.16 -8.24 4.45
C VAL A 97 -16.89 -6.75 4.35
N ALA A 98 -17.95 -5.95 4.44
CA ALA A 98 -17.88 -4.50 4.60
C ALA A 98 -18.17 -4.14 6.06
N GLN A 99 -17.36 -3.23 6.62
CA GLN A 99 -17.53 -2.72 7.97
C GLN A 99 -17.55 -1.19 7.97
N GLU A 100 -18.49 -0.65 8.73
CA GLU A 100 -18.67 0.78 8.89
C GLU A 100 -18.17 1.26 10.26
N LEU A 101 -17.60 2.45 10.28
CA LEU A 101 -17.19 3.15 11.49
C LEU A 101 -17.65 4.60 11.42
N ARG A 102 -18.46 5.03 12.39
CA ARG A 102 -18.87 6.43 12.49
C ARG A 102 -17.66 7.32 12.77
N VAL A 103 -17.51 8.37 11.97
CA VAL A 103 -16.52 9.42 12.18
C VAL A 103 -17.26 10.65 12.68
N SER A 104 -16.72 11.34 13.68
CA SER A 104 -17.37 12.55 14.21
C SER A 104 -17.45 13.61 13.12
N GLN A 105 -18.59 14.29 12.99
CA GLN A 105 -18.77 15.36 12.01
C GLN A 105 -17.86 16.58 12.27
N GLU A 106 -17.35 16.72 13.50
CA GLU A 106 -16.41 17.77 13.87
C GLU A 106 -14.96 17.45 13.48
N GLU A 107 -14.68 16.19 13.13
CA GLU A 107 -13.34 15.76 12.76
C GLU A 107 -13.06 16.07 11.28
N THR A 108 -12.02 16.87 11.03
CA THR A 108 -11.54 17.14 9.67
C THR A 108 -10.55 16.07 9.26
N LEU A 109 -10.78 15.46 8.09
CA LEU A 109 -9.88 14.51 7.46
C LEU A 109 -8.58 15.23 7.03
N GLU A 110 -7.44 14.76 7.49
CA GLU A 110 -6.12 15.32 7.19
C GLU A 110 -5.33 14.46 6.21
N SER A 111 -5.47 13.13 6.30
CA SER A 111 -4.84 12.20 5.37
C SER A 111 -5.69 10.95 5.19
N PHE A 112 -5.53 10.31 4.04
CA PHE A 112 -6.17 9.05 3.68
C PHE A 112 -5.20 8.26 2.79
N LYS A 113 -5.02 6.98 3.07
CA LYS A 113 -4.19 6.08 2.28
C LYS A 113 -4.81 4.68 2.25
N VAL A 114 -4.76 4.03 1.09
CA VAL A 114 -5.04 2.61 0.93
C VAL A 114 -3.83 1.99 0.25
N GLU A 115 -3.22 1.00 0.89
CA GLU A 115 -1.96 0.40 0.43
C GLU A 115 -1.86 -1.03 0.94
N GLY A 116 -1.56 -1.96 0.04
CA GLY A 116 -1.48 -3.38 0.35
C GLY A 116 -2.80 -3.94 0.88
N ASN A 117 -2.85 -4.25 2.17
CA ASN A 117 -4.03 -4.86 2.82
C ASN A 117 -4.64 -3.96 3.92
N ILE A 118 -4.29 -2.67 3.90
CA ILE A 118 -4.66 -1.72 4.96
C ILE A 118 -5.22 -0.44 4.33
N ALA A 119 -6.29 0.08 4.94
CA ALA A 119 -6.71 1.47 4.72
C ALA A 119 -6.47 2.27 6.00
N THR A 120 -5.82 3.41 5.89
CA THR A 120 -5.62 4.33 7.01
C THR A 120 -6.18 5.70 6.69
N PHE A 121 -6.66 6.38 7.71
CA PHE A 121 -6.94 7.78 7.61
C PHE A 121 -6.73 8.47 8.95
N VAL A 122 -6.43 9.75 8.87
CA VAL A 122 -6.08 10.57 10.03
C VAL A 122 -6.98 11.77 10.04
N THR A 123 -7.52 12.08 11.22
CA THR A 123 -8.23 13.32 11.51
C THR A 123 -7.42 14.16 12.49
N ARG A 124 -7.86 15.39 12.76
CA ARG A 124 -7.26 16.24 13.80
C ARG A 124 -7.09 15.55 15.16
N ARG A 125 -7.98 14.64 15.52
CA ARG A 125 -8.03 14.04 16.87
C ARG A 125 -7.59 12.58 16.90
N ARG A 126 -7.78 11.84 15.80
CA ARG A 126 -7.68 10.38 15.79
C ARG A 126 -6.98 9.86 14.55
N ALA A 127 -6.38 8.68 14.69
CA ALA A 127 -5.90 7.90 13.56
C ALA A 127 -6.69 6.58 13.50
N TYR A 128 -6.99 6.17 12.29
CA TYR A 128 -7.85 5.04 11.98
C TYR A 128 -7.11 4.09 11.06
N GLY A 129 -7.25 2.79 11.32
CA GLY A 129 -6.70 1.73 10.47
C GLY A 129 -7.70 0.62 10.28
N PHE A 130 -7.97 0.24 9.04
CA PHE A 130 -8.75 -0.93 8.67
C PHE A 130 -7.82 -2.00 8.13
N SER A 131 -7.94 -3.22 8.63
CA SER A 131 -7.19 -4.38 8.14
C SER A 131 -8.09 -5.30 7.34
N ALA A 132 -7.71 -5.62 6.10
CA ALA A 132 -8.43 -6.62 5.31
C ALA A 132 -8.32 -8.03 5.91
N PHE A 133 -7.30 -8.31 6.72
CA PHE A 133 -7.14 -9.63 7.34
C PHE A 133 -8.12 -9.90 8.46
N THR A 134 -8.50 -8.85 9.20
CA THR A 134 -9.46 -8.97 10.31
C THR A 134 -10.85 -8.48 9.92
N GLY A 135 -10.96 -7.67 8.86
CA GLY A 135 -12.21 -7.00 8.48
C GLY A 135 -12.64 -5.96 9.51
N THR A 136 -11.71 -5.43 10.31
CA THR A 136 -12.02 -4.53 11.43
C THR A 136 -11.28 -3.20 11.37
N TRP A 137 -11.93 -2.16 11.87
CA TRP A 137 -11.33 -0.87 12.20
C TRP A 137 -10.69 -0.86 13.59
N ALA A 138 -9.49 -0.27 13.67
CA ALA A 138 -8.82 0.13 14.89
C ALA A 138 -8.70 1.66 14.94
N VAL A 139 -8.79 2.22 16.16
CA VAL A 139 -8.80 3.67 16.39
C VAL A 139 -7.87 4.00 17.54
N ILE A 140 -7.07 5.06 17.37
CA ILE A 140 -6.26 5.65 18.44
C ILE A 140 -6.44 7.17 18.48
N ASP A 141 -6.39 7.76 19.68
CA ASP A 141 -6.33 9.21 19.84
C ASP A 141 -4.90 9.71 19.58
N ARG A 142 -4.76 10.74 18.75
CA ARG A 142 -3.45 11.27 18.33
C ARG A 142 -2.71 12.03 19.42
N PHE A 143 -3.42 12.55 20.42
CA PHE A 143 -2.79 13.20 21.57
C PHE A 143 -1.97 12.20 22.42
N GLN A 144 -2.08 10.90 22.17
CA GLN A 144 -1.29 9.86 22.85
C GLN A 144 -0.12 9.32 22.01
N LEU A 145 0.11 9.79 20.78
CA LEU A 145 1.22 9.34 19.91
C LEU A 145 2.60 9.92 20.31
N GLY A 146 2.80 10.30 21.57
CA GLY A 146 4.00 10.95 22.07
C GLY A 146 4.43 10.54 23.48
N LYS A 147 4.05 9.34 23.93
CA LYS A 147 4.55 8.74 25.17
C LYS A 147 5.32 7.46 24.88
#